data_AF-A0A1H3LFX3-F1
#
_entry.id   AF-A0A1H3LFX3-F1
#
_cell.length_a   1.000
_cell.length_b   1.000
_cell.length_c   1.000
_cell.angle_alpha   90.00
_cell.angle_beta   90.00
_cell.angle_gamma   90.00
#
_symmetry.space_group_name_H-M   'P 1'
#
loop_
_entity.id
_entity.type
_entity.pdbx_description
1 polymer ?
#
loop_
_entity_poly.entity_id
_entity_poly.type
_entity_poly.pdbx_seq_one_letter_code
_entity_poly.pdbx_strand_id
1 'polypeptide(L)'
;MWEFIHKILLLFVERKNKFHNAEEKLVRRVEYFEDIKAVDSLDVDVVEKRARKNAVAQVLVGSQLVSYQLIDFLIKNENITNYEIVAKTLALWDTSLIINKNDDNQIIGISLNTYEFIKEKIMLLITLIFIIFMFIFSIYIFKDNVLWLKSALMLPEYVSIIVILSLVLGLLAVAVFLFITTIVLFDLKRIVELLNKRNSIEAGGE
;
A
#
# COMPACT_ATOMS: atom_id res chain seq x y z
N MET A 1 -0.38 -30.31 -30.59
CA MET A 1 -1.47 -30.94 -29.79
C MET A 1 -1.21 -30.81 -28.29
N TRP A 2 -0.02 -31.17 -27.80
CA TRP A 2 0.38 -31.00 -26.39
C TRP A 2 0.35 -29.55 -25.89
N GLU A 3 0.87 -28.59 -26.66
CA GLU A 3 0.82 -27.16 -26.31
C GLU A 3 -0.61 -26.62 -26.15
N PHE A 4 -1.55 -27.12 -26.96
CA PHE A 4 -2.96 -26.72 -26.90
C PHE A 4 -3.63 -27.25 -25.63
N ILE A 5 -3.39 -28.53 -25.29
CA ILE A 5 -3.89 -29.16 -24.06
C ILE A 5 -3.29 -28.47 -22.82
N HIS A 6 -1.99 -28.16 -22.84
CA HIS A 6 -1.33 -27.46 -21.75
C HIS A 6 -1.92 -26.05 -21.53
N LYS A 7 -2.15 -25.28 -22.60
CA LYS A 7 -2.74 -23.94 -22.53
C LYS A 7 -4.16 -23.95 -21.98
N ILE A 8 -4.95 -24.96 -22.32
CA ILE A 8 -6.31 -25.16 -21.78
C ILE A 8 -6.25 -25.48 -20.27
N LEU A 9 -5.36 -26.38 -19.85
CA LEU A 9 -5.16 -26.69 -18.43
C LEU A 9 -4.70 -25.46 -17.64
N LEU A 10 -3.76 -24.68 -18.17
CA LEU A 10 -3.28 -23.44 -17.56
C LEU A 10 -4.41 -22.42 -17.39
N LEU A 11 -5.24 -22.23 -18.43
CA LEU A 11 -6.43 -21.37 -18.37
C LEU A 11 -7.44 -21.83 -17.33
N PHE A 12 -7.63 -23.15 -17.17
CA PHE A 12 -8.54 -23.70 -16.16
C PHE A 12 -8.01 -23.54 -14.73
N VAL A 13 -6.73 -23.80 -14.51
CA VAL A 13 -6.07 -23.61 -13.20
C VAL A 13 -6.05 -22.13 -12.81
N GLU A 14 -5.70 -21.24 -13.73
CA GLU A 14 -5.73 -19.79 -13.51
C GLU A 14 -7.15 -19.29 -13.22
N ARG A 15 -8.17 -19.80 -13.92
CA ARG A 15 -9.57 -19.47 -13.62
C ARG A 15 -9.99 -19.95 -12.23
N LYS A 16 -9.66 -21.19 -11.86
CA LYS A 16 -10.00 -21.75 -10.54
C LYS A 16 -9.39 -20.90 -9.41
N ASN A 17 -8.13 -20.51 -9.54
CA ASN A 17 -7.47 -19.64 -8.56
C ASN A 17 -8.12 -18.26 -8.46
N LYS A 18 -8.58 -17.68 -9.59
CA LYS A 18 -9.31 -16.40 -9.58
C LYS A 18 -10.65 -16.49 -8.85
N PHE A 19 -11.40 -17.58 -9.04
CA PHE A 19 -12.68 -17.78 -8.35
C PHE A 19 -12.49 -18.01 -6.85
N HIS A 20 -11.49 -18.80 -6.46
CA HIS A 20 -11.17 -19.03 -5.06
C HIS A 20 -10.78 -17.72 -4.34
N ASN A 21 -9.93 -16.90 -4.95
CA ASN A 21 -9.55 -15.60 -4.39
C ASN A 21 -10.74 -14.63 -4.28
N ALA A 22 -11.70 -14.71 -5.21
CA ALA A 22 -12.92 -13.91 -5.15
C ALA A 22 -13.85 -14.37 -4.03
N GLU A 23 -13.96 -15.68 -3.82
CA GLU A 23 -14.71 -16.30 -2.72
C GLU A 23 -14.12 -15.92 -1.36
N GLU A 24 -12.80 -16.06 -1.16
CA GLU A 24 -12.12 -15.60 0.06
C GLU A 24 -12.37 -14.12 0.33
N LYS A 25 -12.33 -13.28 -0.72
CA LYS A 25 -12.60 -11.85 -0.59
C LYS A 25 -14.04 -11.58 -0.19
N LEU A 26 -15.00 -12.35 -0.71
CA LEU A 26 -16.41 -12.23 -0.32
C LEU A 26 -16.61 -12.65 1.14
N VAL A 27 -16.03 -13.76 1.57
CA VAL A 27 -16.11 -14.24 2.97
C VAL A 27 -15.61 -13.18 3.93
N ARG A 28 -14.41 -12.60 3.70
CA ARG A 28 -13.87 -11.52 4.55
C ARG A 28 -14.78 -10.30 4.62
N ARG A 29 -15.48 -9.97 3.53
CA ARG A 29 -16.41 -8.83 3.50
C ARG A 29 -17.67 -9.11 4.30
N VAL A 30 -18.20 -10.33 4.20
CA VAL A 30 -19.37 -10.76 4.98
C VAL A 30 -19.03 -10.73 6.47
N GLU A 31 -17.91 -11.35 6.86
CA GLU A 31 -17.40 -11.33 8.24
C GLU A 31 -17.26 -9.90 8.77
N TYR A 32 -16.65 -9.00 7.99
CA TYR A 32 -16.54 -7.59 8.36
C TYR A 32 -17.91 -6.95 8.70
N PHE A 33 -18.93 -7.14 7.85
CA PHE A 33 -20.24 -6.55 8.10
C PHE A 33 -20.96 -7.19 9.29
N GLU A 34 -20.76 -8.48 9.54
CA GLU A 34 -21.30 -9.18 10.72
C GLU A 34 -20.61 -8.69 11.99
N ASP A 35 -19.29 -8.57 12.00
CA ASP A 35 -18.50 -8.09 13.12
C ASP A 35 -18.84 -6.63 13.47
N ILE A 36 -19.03 -5.77 12.48
CA ILE A 36 -19.45 -4.37 12.72
C ILE A 36 -20.83 -4.32 13.39
N LYS A 37 -21.79 -5.15 12.94
CA LYS A 37 -23.12 -5.25 13.57
C LYS A 37 -23.03 -5.78 15.01
N ALA A 38 -22.17 -6.76 15.24
CA ALA A 38 -21.92 -7.30 16.57
C ALA A 38 -21.36 -6.21 17.49
N VAL A 39 -20.36 -5.44 17.04
CA VAL A 39 -19.78 -4.32 17.80
C VAL A 39 -20.83 -3.23 18.10
N ASP A 40 -21.72 -2.93 17.16
CA ASP A 40 -22.78 -1.94 17.38
C ASP A 40 -23.78 -2.34 18.46
N SER A 41 -24.06 -3.64 18.56
CA SER A 41 -24.96 -4.22 19.56
C SER A 41 -24.41 -4.26 21.00
N LEU A 42 -23.10 -4.09 21.18
CA LEU A 42 -22.48 -4.10 22.51
C LEU A 42 -22.88 -2.86 23.30
N ASP A 43 -23.14 -3.01 24.60
CA ASP A 43 -23.32 -1.87 25.51
C ASP A 43 -21.97 -1.49 26.12
N VAL A 44 -21.16 -0.75 25.36
CA VAL A 44 -19.83 -0.27 25.75
C VAL A 44 -19.66 1.19 25.36
N ASP A 45 -18.66 1.84 25.96
CA ASP A 45 -18.35 3.25 25.71
C ASP A 45 -18.09 3.56 24.23
N VAL A 46 -18.37 4.80 23.82
CA VAL A 46 -18.23 5.27 22.43
C VAL A 46 -16.79 5.17 21.93
N VAL A 47 -15.79 5.42 22.79
CA VAL A 47 -14.38 5.31 22.43
C VAL A 47 -14.01 3.86 22.21
N GLU A 48 -14.50 2.96 23.06
CA GLU A 48 -14.26 1.53 22.95
C GLU A 48 -14.92 0.95 21.69
N LYS A 49 -16.17 1.33 21.40
CA LYS A 49 -16.85 0.95 20.14
C LYS A 49 -16.03 1.40 18.92
N ARG A 50 -15.52 2.63 18.92
CA ARG A 50 -14.70 3.15 17.82
C ARG A 50 -13.40 2.35 17.66
N ALA A 51 -12.72 2.02 18.76
CA ALA A 51 -11.50 1.23 18.73
C ALA A 51 -11.75 -0.18 18.16
N ARG A 52 -12.84 -0.84 18.59
CA ARG A 52 -13.24 -2.15 18.07
C ARG A 52 -13.60 -2.10 16.58
N LYS A 53 -14.36 -1.10 16.14
CA LYS A 53 -14.65 -0.90 14.70
C LYS A 53 -13.38 -0.68 13.88
N ASN A 54 -12.43 0.10 14.39
CA ASN A 54 -11.14 0.26 13.73
C ASN A 54 -10.38 -1.06 13.66
N ALA A 55 -10.37 -1.87 14.71
CA ALA A 55 -9.72 -3.18 14.69
C ALA A 55 -10.30 -4.09 13.59
N VAL A 56 -11.64 -4.18 13.48
CA VAL A 56 -12.31 -4.97 12.43
C VAL A 56 -11.96 -4.43 11.03
N ALA A 57 -11.94 -3.10 10.85
CA ALA A 57 -11.50 -2.45 9.61
C ALA A 57 -10.04 -2.77 9.24
N GLN A 58 -9.14 -2.76 10.23
CA GLN A 58 -7.73 -3.08 10.05
C GLN A 58 -7.52 -4.55 9.70
N VAL A 59 -8.34 -5.47 10.23
CA VAL A 59 -8.32 -6.89 9.86
C VAL A 59 -8.79 -7.09 8.42
N LEU A 60 -9.91 -6.47 8.02
CA LEU A 60 -10.42 -6.57 6.65
C LEU A 60 -9.37 -6.14 5.63
N VAL A 61 -8.73 -5.00 5.89
CA VAL A 61 -7.80 -4.41 4.95
C VAL A 61 -6.41 -5.05 5.10
N GLY A 62 -5.99 -5.42 6.30
CA GLY A 62 -4.62 -5.84 6.60
C GLY A 62 -3.66 -4.66 6.67
N SER A 63 -4.08 -3.56 7.30
CA SER A 63 -3.25 -2.38 7.57
C SER A 63 -3.72 -1.70 8.85
N GLN A 64 -2.79 -1.46 9.79
CA GLN A 64 -3.08 -0.81 11.08
C GLN A 64 -3.36 0.70 10.95
N LEU A 65 -3.01 1.31 9.82
CA LEU A 65 -3.20 2.75 9.58
C LEU A 65 -4.65 3.08 9.19
N VAL A 66 -5.45 2.07 8.83
CA VAL A 66 -6.80 2.28 8.31
C VAL A 66 -7.80 2.45 9.44
N SER A 67 -8.66 3.45 9.32
CA SER A 67 -9.79 3.69 10.22
C SER A 67 -11.11 3.16 9.63
N TYR A 68 -12.05 2.81 10.50
CA TYR A 68 -13.42 2.44 10.10
C TYR A 68 -14.09 3.53 9.27
N GLN A 69 -13.88 4.80 9.63
CA GLN A 69 -14.49 5.94 8.94
C GLN A 69 -14.01 6.06 7.49
N LEU A 70 -12.74 5.74 7.23
CA LEU A 70 -12.19 5.71 5.88
C LEU A 70 -12.83 4.58 5.05
N ILE A 71 -12.99 3.39 5.64
CA ILE A 71 -13.65 2.28 4.96
C ILE A 71 -15.11 2.60 4.66
N ASP A 72 -15.86 3.12 5.64
CA ASP A 72 -17.27 3.49 5.48
C ASP A 72 -17.46 4.53 4.37
N PHE A 73 -16.59 5.55 4.30
CA PHE A 73 -16.57 6.53 3.21
C PHE A 73 -16.32 5.89 1.83
N LEU A 74 -15.35 4.98 1.75
CA LEU A 74 -14.99 4.32 0.49
C LEU A 74 -16.06 3.33 0.00
N ILE A 75 -16.71 2.59 0.91
CA ILE A 75 -17.80 1.67 0.58
C ILE A 75 -19.00 2.45 0.00
N LYS A 76 -19.28 3.64 0.53
CA LYS A 76 -20.35 4.53 0.05
C LYS A 76 -20.02 5.21 -1.29
N ASN A 77 -18.79 5.09 -1.80
CA ASN A 77 -18.38 5.70 -3.05
C ASN A 77 -18.44 4.68 -4.21
N GLU A 78 -19.45 4.82 -5.06
CA GLU A 78 -19.70 3.92 -6.19
C GLU A 78 -18.56 3.88 -7.22
N ASN A 79 -17.70 4.90 -7.26
CA ASN A 79 -16.56 4.95 -8.17
C ASN A 79 -15.41 4.01 -7.74
N ILE A 80 -15.48 3.41 -6.55
CA ILE A 80 -14.41 2.58 -6.00
C ILE A 80 -14.91 1.17 -5.69
N THR A 81 -14.44 0.21 -6.48
CA THR A 81 -14.73 -1.22 -6.28
C THR A 81 -13.71 -1.92 -5.37
N ASN A 82 -12.46 -1.45 -5.38
CA ASN A 82 -11.35 -2.00 -4.60
C ASN A 82 -11.01 -1.13 -3.40
N TYR A 83 -12.01 -0.83 -2.56
CA TYR A 83 -11.87 0.04 -1.39
C TYR A 83 -10.81 -0.45 -0.39
N GLU A 84 -10.57 -1.77 -0.28
CA GLU A 84 -9.51 -2.33 0.59
C GLU A 84 -8.12 -1.85 0.19
N ILE A 85 -7.82 -1.82 -1.11
CA ILE A 85 -6.50 -1.39 -1.63
C ILE A 85 -6.40 0.12 -1.51
N VAL A 86 -7.45 0.83 -1.92
CA VAL A 86 -7.50 2.30 -1.86
C VAL A 86 -7.35 2.79 -0.42
N ALA A 87 -8.00 2.15 0.55
CA ALA A 87 -7.89 2.51 1.97
C ALA A 87 -6.44 2.45 2.47
N LYS A 88 -5.67 1.43 2.06
CA LYS A 88 -4.23 1.35 2.41
C LYS A 88 -3.45 2.51 1.82
N THR A 89 -3.65 2.79 0.54
CA THR A 89 -2.94 3.87 -0.15
C THR A 89 -3.25 5.23 0.46
N LEU A 90 -4.52 5.50 0.77
CA LEU A 90 -4.92 6.75 1.41
C LEU A 90 -4.34 6.85 2.82
N ALA A 91 -4.44 5.79 3.63
CA ALA A 91 -3.92 5.78 5.00
C ALA A 91 -2.39 5.89 5.07
N LEU A 92 -1.67 5.37 4.06
CA LEU A 92 -0.22 5.49 3.98
C LEU A 92 0.24 6.95 3.75
N TRP A 93 -0.58 7.73 3.04
CA TRP A 93 -0.27 9.10 2.62
C TRP A 93 -1.15 10.15 3.30
N ASP A 94 -1.58 9.90 4.54
CA ASP A 94 -2.50 10.78 5.29
C ASP A 94 -2.00 12.24 5.36
N THR A 95 -0.68 12.43 5.43
CA THR A 95 0.00 13.75 5.41
C THR A 95 -0.18 14.52 4.10
N SER A 96 -0.33 13.80 2.98
CA SER A 96 -0.57 14.36 1.65
C SER A 96 -2.05 14.61 1.37
N LEU A 97 -2.94 14.29 2.31
CA LEU A 97 -4.38 14.37 2.15
C LEU A 97 -4.98 15.41 3.10
N ILE A 98 -6.05 16.05 2.64
CA ILE A 98 -6.92 16.90 3.46
C ILE A 98 -8.23 16.14 3.61
N ILE A 99 -8.49 15.67 4.82
CA ILE A 99 -9.70 14.92 5.16
C ILE A 99 -10.72 15.89 5.72
N ASN A 100 -11.76 16.19 4.95
CA ASN A 100 -12.89 17.01 5.39
C ASN A 100 -13.86 16.14 6.17
N LYS A 101 -14.15 16.52 7.42
CA LYS A 101 -15.07 15.79 8.30
C LYS A 101 -16.28 16.64 8.64
N ASN A 102 -17.42 15.97 8.85
CA ASN A 102 -18.63 16.60 9.38
C ASN A 102 -18.56 16.77 10.90
N ASP A 103 -19.56 17.44 11.47
CA ASP A 103 -19.73 17.60 12.93
C ASP A 103 -19.81 16.24 13.66
N ASP A 104 -20.33 15.20 13.00
CA ASP A 104 -20.37 13.81 13.49
C ASP A 104 -19.02 13.06 13.34
N ASN A 105 -17.95 13.77 12.99
CA ASN A 105 -16.61 13.25 12.72
C ASN A 105 -16.55 12.23 11.56
N GLN A 106 -17.58 12.19 10.70
CA GLN A 106 -17.62 11.35 9.49
C GLN A 106 -16.88 12.03 8.34
N ILE A 107 -16.19 11.26 7.50
CA ILE A 107 -15.46 11.81 6.34
C ILE A 107 -16.47 12.16 5.24
N ILE A 108 -16.49 13.44 4.82
CA ILE A 108 -17.33 13.95 3.72
C ILE A 108 -16.55 13.97 2.41
N GLY A 109 -15.25 14.27 2.47
CA GLY A 109 -14.44 14.40 1.28
C GLY A 109 -12.95 14.29 1.57
N ILE A 110 -12.21 13.86 0.55
CA ILE A 110 -10.76 13.74 0.60
C ILE A 110 -10.22 14.56 -0.57
N SER A 111 -9.47 15.61 -0.26
CA SER A 111 -8.73 16.39 -1.25
C SER A 111 -7.23 16.20 -1.07
N LEU A 112 -6.46 16.53 -2.10
CA LEU A 112 -5.02 16.36 -2.11
C LEU A 112 -4.36 17.67 -1.67
N ASN A 113 -3.48 17.59 -0.67
CA ASN A 113 -2.63 18.71 -0.30
C ASN A 113 -1.50 18.83 -1.33
N THR A 114 -1.69 19.68 -2.35
CA THR A 114 -0.74 19.82 -3.46
C THR A 114 0.68 20.14 -3.01
N TYR A 115 0.84 20.91 -1.93
CA TYR A 115 2.16 21.28 -1.42
C TYR A 115 2.90 20.08 -0.80
N GLU A 116 2.28 19.40 0.18
CA GLU A 116 2.89 18.23 0.82
C GLU A 116 3.07 17.08 -0.17
N PHE A 117 2.11 16.88 -1.08
CA PHE A 117 2.22 15.87 -2.14
C PHE A 117 3.44 16.08 -3.05
N ILE A 118 3.66 17.32 -3.51
CA ILE A 118 4.82 17.63 -4.36
C ILE A 118 6.12 17.44 -3.57
N LYS A 119 6.14 17.86 -2.31
CA LYS A 119 7.30 17.74 -1.43
C LYS A 119 7.66 16.28 -1.17
N GLU A 120 6.70 15.42 -0.80
CA GLU A 120 6.91 13.99 -0.61
C GLU A 120 7.37 13.30 -1.89
N LYS A 121 6.75 13.65 -3.03
CA LYS A 121 7.14 13.13 -4.34
C LYS A 121 8.59 13.47 -4.69
N ILE A 122 9.01 14.71 -4.48
CA ILE A 122 10.39 15.14 -4.75
C ILE A 122 11.36 14.43 -3.80
N MET A 123 11.04 14.36 -2.50
CA MET A 123 11.89 13.71 -1.51
C MET A 123 12.11 12.21 -1.83
N LEU A 124 11.05 11.48 -2.18
CA LEU A 124 11.15 10.07 -2.56
C LEU A 124 11.97 9.88 -3.84
N LEU A 125 11.76 10.73 -4.84
CA LEU A 125 12.48 10.64 -6.11
C LEU A 125 13.97 10.92 -5.93
N ILE A 126 14.33 11.95 -5.16
CA ILE A 126 15.73 12.25 -4.82
C ILE A 126 16.35 11.08 -4.05
N THR A 127 15.64 10.55 -3.06
CA THR A 127 16.10 9.40 -2.25
C THR A 127 16.30 8.17 -3.13
N LEU A 128 15.38 7.89 -4.05
CA LEU A 128 15.47 6.77 -4.98
C LEU A 128 16.69 6.91 -5.91
N ILE A 129 16.90 8.08 -6.51
CA ILE A 129 18.07 8.34 -7.36
C ILE A 129 19.36 8.16 -6.57
N PHE A 130 19.40 8.68 -5.33
CA PHE A 130 20.56 8.56 -4.46
C PHE A 130 20.88 7.08 -4.14
N ILE A 131 19.86 6.28 -3.80
CA ILE A 131 20.04 4.85 -3.51
C ILE A 131 20.48 4.07 -4.75
N ILE A 132 19.92 4.36 -5.93
CA ILE A 132 20.35 3.74 -7.19
C ILE A 132 21.82 4.09 -7.48
N PHE A 133 22.20 5.36 -7.28
CA PHE A 133 23.59 5.78 -7.44
C PHE A 133 24.51 5.04 -6.46
N MET A 134 24.15 4.96 -5.18
CA MET A 134 24.90 4.22 -4.16
C MET A 134 25.03 2.73 -4.50
N PHE A 135 23.99 2.11 -5.05
CA PHE A 135 24.02 0.72 -5.50
C PHE A 135 25.00 0.51 -6.66
N ILE A 136 24.93 1.34 -7.71
CA ILE A 136 25.86 1.29 -8.85
C ILE A 136 27.29 1.54 -8.38
N PHE A 137 27.49 2.55 -7.52
CA PHE A 137 28.80 2.86 -6.95
C PHE A 137 29.33 1.68 -6.13
N SER A 138 28.50 1.04 -5.31
CA SER A 138 28.89 -0.13 -4.51
C SER A 138 29.35 -1.31 -5.37
N ILE A 139 28.72 -1.54 -6.52
CA ILE A 139 29.17 -2.53 -7.51
C ILE A 139 30.53 -2.13 -8.09
N TYR A 140 30.71 -0.86 -8.44
CA TYR A 140 31.97 -0.37 -9.02
C TYR A 140 33.16 -0.58 -8.07
N ILE A 141 33.01 -0.27 -6.77
CA ILE A 141 34.06 -0.46 -5.75
C ILE A 141 34.03 -1.84 -5.07
N PHE A 142 33.27 -2.80 -5.60
CA PHE A 142 33.04 -4.09 -4.94
C PHE A 142 34.35 -4.82 -4.59
N LYS A 143 35.26 -4.92 -5.55
CA LYS A 143 36.53 -5.63 -5.38
C LYS A 143 37.41 -4.96 -4.33
N ASP A 144 37.48 -3.64 -4.34
CA ASP A 144 38.29 -2.86 -3.40
C ASP A 144 37.72 -2.99 -1.97
N ASN A 145 36.39 -3.00 -1.83
CA ASN A 145 35.74 -3.25 -0.55
C ASN A 145 35.99 -4.66 -0.01
N VAL A 146 35.98 -5.68 -0.87
CA VAL A 146 36.31 -7.07 -0.46
C VAL A 146 37.76 -7.17 0.01
N LEU A 147 38.69 -6.55 -0.71
CA LEU A 147 40.11 -6.52 -0.33
C LEU A 147 40.34 -5.74 0.97
N TRP A 148 39.66 -4.61 1.14
CA TRP A 148 39.70 -3.83 2.37
C TRP A 148 39.14 -4.62 3.56
N LEU A 149 38.02 -5.32 3.39
CA LEU A 149 37.41 -6.12 4.46
C LEU A 149 38.31 -7.31 4.85
N LYS A 150 38.92 -7.96 3.85
CA LYS A 150 39.92 -9.02 4.07
C LYS A 150 41.13 -8.50 4.86
N SER A 151 41.65 -7.32 4.54
CA SER A 151 42.85 -6.77 5.19
C SER A 151 42.58 -6.16 6.56
N ALA A 152 41.47 -5.43 6.72
CA ALA A 152 41.11 -4.73 7.95
C ALA A 152 40.60 -5.68 9.04
N LEU A 153 39.79 -6.68 8.69
CA LEU A 153 39.19 -7.62 9.65
C LEU A 153 39.85 -9.00 9.66
N MET A 154 40.91 -9.19 8.85
CA MET A 154 41.59 -10.48 8.69
C MET A 154 40.64 -11.64 8.37
N LEU A 155 39.55 -11.35 7.67
CA LEU A 155 38.53 -12.34 7.32
C LEU A 155 39.00 -13.18 6.12
N PRO A 156 38.61 -14.47 6.07
CA PRO A 156 38.75 -15.25 4.86
C PRO A 156 38.01 -14.60 3.69
N GLU A 157 38.59 -14.69 2.49
CA GLU A 157 38.10 -13.99 1.30
C GLU A 157 36.64 -14.33 0.96
N TYR A 158 36.24 -15.60 1.11
CA TYR A 158 34.87 -16.02 0.88
C TYR A 158 33.87 -15.37 1.86
N VAL A 159 34.28 -15.14 3.12
CA VAL A 159 33.43 -14.46 4.11
C VAL A 159 33.26 -12.99 3.72
N SER A 160 34.35 -12.33 3.31
CA SER A 160 34.30 -10.94 2.88
C SER A 160 33.39 -10.74 1.65
N ILE A 161 33.45 -11.66 0.68
CA ILE A 161 32.56 -11.65 -0.48
C ILE A 161 31.09 -11.77 -0.07
N ILE A 162 30.77 -12.73 0.82
CA ILE A 162 29.39 -12.95 1.28
C ILE A 162 28.84 -11.70 1.99
N VAL A 163 29.64 -11.06 2.84
CA VAL A 163 29.23 -9.85 3.59
C VAL A 163 28.93 -8.70 2.63
N ILE A 164 29.86 -8.38 1.71
CA ILE A 164 29.66 -7.27 0.77
C ILE A 164 28.50 -7.58 -0.18
N LEU A 165 28.37 -8.82 -0.66
CA LEU A 165 27.24 -9.23 -1.50
C LEU A 165 25.89 -9.06 -0.78
N SER A 166 25.81 -9.44 0.50
CA SER A 166 24.61 -9.24 1.32
C SER A 166 24.23 -7.77 1.45
N LEU A 167 25.22 -6.87 1.60
CA LEU A 167 24.98 -5.42 1.67
C LEU A 167 24.48 -4.87 0.33
N VAL A 168 25.07 -5.30 -0.79
CA VAL A 168 24.63 -4.92 -2.14
C VAL A 168 23.20 -5.39 -2.42
N LEU A 169 22.87 -6.63 -2.03
CA LEU A 169 21.51 -7.15 -2.15
C LEU A 169 20.51 -6.40 -1.25
N GLY A 170 20.94 -6.01 -0.04
CA GLY A 170 20.14 -5.15 0.84
C GLY A 170 19.83 -3.80 0.21
N LEU A 171 20.84 -3.15 -0.40
CA LEU A 171 20.65 -1.91 -1.14
C LEU A 171 19.67 -2.06 -2.31
N LEU A 172 19.75 -3.16 -3.06
CA LEU A 172 18.80 -3.46 -4.13
C LEU A 172 17.36 -3.60 -3.60
N ALA A 173 17.18 -4.31 -2.49
CA ALA A 173 15.86 -4.47 -1.87
C ALA A 173 15.26 -3.12 -1.45
N VAL A 174 16.08 -2.24 -0.84
CA VAL A 174 15.66 -0.87 -0.48
C VAL A 174 15.30 -0.05 -1.73
N ALA A 175 16.07 -0.16 -2.82
CA ALA A 175 15.77 0.53 -4.07
C ALA A 175 14.42 0.09 -4.67
N VAL A 176 14.16 -1.23 -4.70
CA VAL A 176 12.89 -1.79 -5.19
C VAL A 176 11.73 -1.33 -4.32
N PHE A 177 11.90 -1.33 -2.99
CA PHE A 177 10.87 -0.84 -2.07
C PHE A 177 10.54 0.64 -2.31
N LEU A 178 11.55 1.51 -2.41
CA LEU A 178 11.36 2.94 -2.69
C LEU A 178 10.72 3.19 -4.05
N PHE A 179 11.06 2.39 -5.06
CA PHE A 179 10.44 2.44 -6.37
C PHE A 179 8.94 2.11 -6.31
N ILE A 180 8.56 1.03 -5.64
CA ILE A 180 7.15 0.65 -5.45
C ILE A 180 6.40 1.76 -4.70
N THR A 181 6.95 2.26 -3.59
CA THR A 181 6.35 3.34 -2.80
C THR A 181 6.16 4.61 -3.62
N THR A 182 7.11 4.94 -4.49
CA THR A 182 7.01 6.07 -5.41
C THR A 182 5.83 5.87 -6.38
N ILE A 183 5.70 4.69 -7.02
CA ILE A 183 4.57 4.38 -7.91
C ILE A 183 3.23 4.52 -7.17
N VAL A 184 3.14 4.02 -5.94
CA VAL A 184 1.92 4.13 -5.12
C VAL A 184 1.57 5.60 -4.85
N LEU A 185 2.55 6.46 -4.58
CA LEU A 185 2.32 7.90 -4.42
C LEU A 185 1.83 8.54 -5.73
N PHE A 186 2.34 8.13 -6.89
CA PHE A 186 1.84 8.63 -8.17
C PHE A 186 0.37 8.24 -8.41
N ASP A 187 -0.05 7.05 -7.98
CA ASP A 187 -1.44 6.59 -8.10
C ASP A 187 -2.38 7.34 -7.12
N LEU A 188 -1.86 7.92 -6.03
CA LEU A 188 -2.65 8.69 -5.06
C LEU A 188 -3.44 9.82 -5.71
N LYS A 189 -2.83 10.59 -6.62
CA LYS A 189 -3.50 11.68 -7.32
C LYS A 189 -4.71 11.16 -8.11
N ARG A 190 -4.53 10.06 -8.84
CA ARG A 190 -5.59 9.42 -9.62
C ARG A 190 -6.71 8.90 -8.72
N ILE A 191 -6.38 8.31 -7.57
CA ILE A 191 -7.36 7.85 -6.58
C ILE A 191 -8.21 9.02 -6.09
N VAL A 192 -7.59 10.15 -5.73
CA VAL A 192 -8.31 11.33 -5.25
C VAL A 192 -9.19 11.95 -6.33
N GLU A 193 -8.74 11.97 -7.59
CA GLU A 193 -9.57 12.40 -8.72
C GLU A 193 -10.81 11.50 -8.91
N LEU A 194 -10.65 10.19 -8.78
CA LEU A 194 -11.77 9.24 -8.86
C LEU A 194 -12.77 9.41 -7.71
N LEU A 195 -12.28 9.69 -6.50
CA LEU A 195 -13.11 9.97 -5.33
C LEU A 195 -14.00 11.20 -5.53
N ASN A 196 -13.44 12.26 -6.10
CA ASN A 196 -14.09 13.56 -6.26
C ASN A 196 -14.95 13.68 -7.53
N LYS A 197 -14.92 12.70 -8.44
CA LYS A 197 -15.73 12.68 -9.66
C LYS A 197 -17.24 12.76 -9.39
N ARG A 198 -17.69 12.34 -8.21
CA ARG A 198 -19.08 12.48 -7.75
C ARG A 198 -19.45 13.95 -7.50
N ASN A 199 -18.58 14.70 -6.82
CA ASN A 199 -18.84 16.10 -6.44
C ASN A 199 -18.96 17.03 -7.66
N SER A 200 -18.24 16.72 -8.75
CA SER A 200 -18.34 17.51 -10.00
C SER A 200 -19.64 17.29 -10.79
N ILE A 201 -20.34 16.17 -10.57
CA ILE A 201 -21.61 15.88 -11.25
C ILE A 201 -22.77 16.54 -10.48
N GLU A 202 -22.71 16.55 -9.15
CA GLU A 202 -23.70 17.23 -8.30
C GLU A 202 -23.55 18.77 -8.35
N ALA A 203 -22.35 19.32 -8.53
CA ALA A 203 -22.11 20.77 -8.62
C ALA A 203 -22.34 21.40 -10.02
N GLY A 204 -22.56 20.58 -11.06
CA GLY A 204 -22.84 21.04 -12.43
C GLY A 204 -24.31 20.94 -12.83
N GLY A 205 -25.19 20.67 -11.86
CA GLY A 205 -26.63 20.46 -12.03
C GLY A 205 -27.49 21.56 -11.40
N GLU A 206 -26.98 22.78 -11.28
CA GLU A 206 -27.75 24.01 -10.98
C GLU A 206 -27.72 24.97 -12.18
#